data_AF-A0A2D4ELT7-F1
#
_entry.id   AF-A0A2D4ELT7-F1
#
_cell.length_a   1.000
_cell.length_b   1.000
_cell.length_c   1.000
_cell.angle_alpha   90.00
_cell.angle_beta   90.00
_cell.angle_gamma   90.00
#
_symmetry.space_group_name_H-M   'P 1'
#
loop_
_entity.id
_entity.type
_entity.pdbx_description
1 polymer ?
#
loop_
_entity_poly.entity_id
_entity_poly.type
_entity_poly.pdbx_seq_one_letter_code
_entity_poly.pdbx_strand_id
1 'polypeptide(L)'
;MVVQFTGKCVSRILFLVHLTEAEYACVSDACNSLTWFDALITDIWMNPIRPITIMEDNESVVYISDNHFTGSRSRHIDIRYKNIKQLVKQGFIKLQYVS
;
A
#
# COMPACT_ATOMS: atom_id res chain seq x y z
N MET A 1 3.03 12.28 -8.30
CA MET A 1 1.62 11.95 -8.56
C MET A 1 1.00 11.55 -7.23
N VAL A 2 -0.14 12.16 -6.86
CA VAL A 2 -0.87 11.81 -5.64
C VAL A 2 -2.02 10.91 -6.05
N VAL A 3 -2.06 9.69 -5.56
CA VAL A 3 -3.20 8.79 -5.76
C VAL A 3 -4.00 8.80 -4.48
N GLN A 4 -5.14 9.50 -4.50
CA GLN A 4 -6.07 9.55 -3.37
C GLN A 4 -6.98 8.32 -3.42
N PHE A 5 -6.88 7.43 -2.43
CA PHE A 5 -7.86 6.36 -2.23
C PHE A 5 -8.90 6.84 -1.22
N THR A 6 -9.84 7.67 -1.66
CA THR A 6 -10.94 8.09 -0.78
C THR A 6 -12.01 6.99 -0.71
N GLY A 7 -11.95 6.17 0.34
CA GLY A 7 -13.11 5.66 1.09
C GLY A 7 -14.10 4.67 0.46
N LYS A 8 -13.88 4.07 -0.72
CA LYS A 8 -14.85 3.08 -1.30
C LYS A 8 -14.23 1.89 -2.07
N CYS A 9 -13.15 1.28 -1.59
CA CYS A 9 -12.75 -0.04 -2.10
C CYS A 9 -13.61 -1.17 -1.49
N VAL A 10 -14.92 -1.18 -1.77
CA VAL A 10 -15.79 -2.34 -1.47
C VAL A 10 -16.08 -3.08 -2.78
N SER A 11 -15.60 -4.34 -2.88
CA SER A 11 -16.33 -5.52 -3.41
C SER A 11 -15.44 -6.55 -4.13
N ARG A 12 -14.73 -7.44 -3.41
CA ARG A 12 -14.75 -8.92 -3.65
C ARG A 12 -13.88 -9.73 -2.66
N ILE A 13 -14.54 -10.56 -1.83
CA ILE A 13 -14.08 -11.83 -1.18
C ILE A 13 -13.06 -11.66 -0.04
N LEU A 14 -13.17 -12.20 1.19
CA LEU A 14 -14.16 -12.92 2.00
C LEU A 14 -13.55 -12.98 3.43
N PHE A 15 -14.40 -12.85 4.47
CA PHE A 15 -14.20 -13.21 5.89
C PHE A 15 -13.18 -12.44 6.76
N LEU A 16 -13.75 -11.53 7.58
CA LEU A 16 -13.35 -11.11 8.92
C LEU A 16 -11.86 -11.11 9.25
N VAL A 17 -11.29 -9.95 8.97
CA VAL A 17 -9.97 -9.60 9.41
C VAL A 17 -10.08 -8.12 9.75
N HIS A 18 -9.69 -7.76 10.98
CA HIS A 18 -9.76 -6.43 11.59
C HIS A 18 -9.62 -5.29 10.58
N LEU A 19 -10.40 -4.20 10.71
CA LEU A 19 -10.45 -3.05 9.79
C LEU A 19 -9.06 -2.71 9.20
N THR A 20 -8.04 -2.66 10.05
CA THR A 20 -6.64 -2.40 9.73
C THR A 20 -6.03 -3.38 8.71
N GLU A 21 -6.29 -4.68 8.84
CA GLU A 21 -5.69 -5.70 7.98
C GLU A 21 -6.42 -5.80 6.62
N ALA A 22 -7.72 -5.50 6.58
CA ALA A 22 -8.45 -5.32 5.32
C ALA A 22 -7.93 -4.11 4.54
N GLU A 23 -7.74 -2.96 5.20
CA GLU A 23 -7.16 -1.76 4.58
C GLU A 23 -5.73 -2.02 4.10
N TYR A 24 -4.92 -2.74 4.89
CA TYR A 24 -3.59 -3.16 4.46
C TYR A 24 -3.60 -4.05 3.21
N ALA A 25 -4.61 -4.90 3.06
CA ALA A 25 -4.78 -5.69 1.84
C ALA A 25 -5.07 -4.77 0.64
N CYS A 26 -5.93 -3.76 0.81
CA CYS A 26 -6.20 -2.74 -0.21
C CYS A 26 -4.94 -1.95 -0.57
N VAL A 27 -4.17 -1.46 0.41
CA VAL A 27 -2.89 -0.76 0.17
C VAL A 27 -1.92 -1.65 -0.59
N SER A 28 -1.82 -2.93 -0.21
CA SER A 28 -0.95 -3.89 -0.89
C SER A 28 -1.35 -4.12 -2.34
N ASP A 29 -2.64 -4.22 -2.62
CA ASP A 29 -3.13 -4.40 -3.99
C ASP A 29 -2.91 -3.12 -4.82
N ALA A 30 -3.14 -1.94 -4.22
CA ALA A 30 -2.82 -0.66 -4.84
C ALA A 30 -1.31 -0.54 -5.17
N CYS A 31 -0.42 -0.91 -4.25
CA CYS A 31 1.02 -0.95 -4.48
C CYS A 31 1.39 -1.83 -5.68
N ASN A 32 0.77 -3.00 -5.81
CA ASN A 32 1.00 -3.90 -6.93
C ASN A 32 0.51 -3.29 -8.25
N SER A 33 -0.68 -2.69 -8.28
CA SER A 33 -1.18 -1.99 -9.45
C SER A 33 -0.27 -0.84 -9.86
N LEU A 34 0.20 -0.03 -8.91
CA LEU A 34 1.12 1.07 -9.16
C LEU A 34 2.48 0.59 -9.70
N THR A 35 3.00 -0.52 -9.19
CA THR A 35 4.23 -1.14 -9.70
C THR A 35 4.05 -1.56 -11.16
N TRP A 36 2.89 -2.13 -11.49
CA TRP A 36 2.58 -2.51 -12.87
C TRP A 36 2.39 -1.31 -13.79
N PHE A 37 1.71 -0.26 -13.31
CA PHE A 37 1.58 1.00 -14.05
C PHE A 37 2.93 1.67 -14.30
N ASP A 38 3.83 1.66 -13.33
CA ASP A 38 5.17 2.23 -13.46
C ASP A 38 6.03 1.46 -14.46
N ALA A 39 5.95 0.11 -14.45
CA ALA A 39 6.59 -0.72 -15.47
C ALA A 39 6.06 -0.40 -16.88
N LEU A 40 4.74 -0.25 -17.02
CA LEU A 40 4.11 0.12 -18.29
C LEU A 40 4.55 1.51 -18.77
N ILE A 41 4.66 2.50 -17.86
CA ILE A 41 5.15 3.85 -18.17
C ILE A 41 6.63 3.80 -18.62
N THR A 42 7.43 2.95 -17.98
CA THR A 42 8.82 2.74 -18.34
C THR A 42 8.96 2.14 -19.74
N ASP A 43 8.08 1.18 -20.09
CA ASP A 43 8.07 0.53 -21.41
C ASP A 43 7.70 1.49 -22.55
N ILE A 44 6.86 2.50 -22.28
CA ILE A 44 6.51 3.56 -23.25
C ILE A 44 7.53 4.71 -23.27
N TRP A 45 8.75 4.51 -22.74
CA TRP A 45 9.85 5.47 -22.69
C TRP A 45 9.52 6.78 -21.99
N MET A 46 8.59 6.74 -21.02
CA MET A 46 8.26 7.88 -20.18
C MET A 46 8.98 7.74 -18.83
N ASN A 47 9.44 8.86 -18.26
CA ASN A 47 10.09 8.83 -16.96
C ASN A 47 9.05 8.53 -15.87
N PRO A 48 9.22 7.46 -15.08
CA PRO A 48 8.31 7.13 -13.99
C PRO A 48 8.30 8.23 -12.92
N ILE A 49 7.11 8.54 -12.39
CA ILE A 49 6.93 9.57 -11.37
C ILE A 49 7.06 8.93 -9.98
N ARG A 50 8.23 9.08 -9.35
CA ARG A 50 8.53 8.53 -8.02
C ARG A 50 9.02 9.63 -7.07
N PRO A 51 8.65 9.62 -5.77
CA PRO A 51 7.76 8.65 -5.12
C PRO A 51 6.27 8.90 -5.45
N ILE A 52 5.50 7.82 -5.52
CA ILE A 52 4.03 7.86 -5.62
C ILE A 52 3.47 8.02 -4.20
N THR A 53 2.69 9.07 -3.96
CA THR A 53 2.09 9.29 -2.63
C THR A 53 0.74 8.60 -2.55
N ILE A 54 0.59 7.67 -1.60
CA ILE A 54 -0.67 7.01 -1.26
C ILE A 54 -1.21 7.68 0.01
N MET A 55 -2.45 8.14 -0.07
CA MET A 55 -3.15 8.77 1.04
C MET A 55 -4.07 7.77 1.72
N GLU A 56 -3.87 7.57 3.01
CA GLU A 56 -4.66 6.65 3.85
C GLU A 56 -5.31 7.43 5.00
N ASP A 57 -6.56 7.09 5.30
CA ASP A 57 -7.36 7.66 6.41
C ASP A 57 -7.18 6.89 7.72
N ASN A 58 -6.38 5.81 7.71
CA ASN A 58 -6.03 5.07 8.91
C ASN A 58 -4.57 5.28 9.33
N GLU A 59 -4.39 5.98 10.45
CA GLU A 59 -3.08 6.25 11.05
C GLU A 59 -2.33 4.96 11.41
N SER A 60 -3.02 3.90 11.81
CA SER A 60 -2.39 2.62 12.14
C SER A 60 -1.73 1.98 10.92
N VAL A 61 -2.29 2.19 9.72
CA VAL A 61 -1.71 1.69 8.47
C VAL A 61 -0.42 2.43 8.18
N VAL A 62 -0.42 3.76 8.29
CA VAL A 62 0.78 4.58 8.12
C VAL A 62 1.85 4.21 9.16
N TYR A 63 1.47 4.09 10.43
CA TYR A 63 2.38 3.76 11.52
C TYR A 63 3.06 2.40 11.35
N ILE A 64 2.30 1.36 10.99
CA ILE A 64 2.87 0.01 10.84
C ILE A 64 3.74 -0.10 9.57
N SER A 65 3.51 0.73 8.55
CA SER A 65 4.30 0.71 7.32
C SER A 65 5.70 1.29 7.53
N ASP A 66 5.80 2.29 8.41
CA ASP A 66 7.04 2.97 8.77
C ASP A 66 7.82 2.20 9.85
N ASN A 67 7.12 1.67 10.86
CA ASN A 67 7.75 1.05 12.02
C ASN A 67 8.01 -0.47 11.87
N HIS A 68 8.79 -1.02 12.80
CA HIS A 68 9.00 -2.46 12.93
C HIS A 68 7.93 -3.07 13.86
N PHE A 69 6.79 -3.44 13.30
CA PHE A 69 5.76 -4.15 14.08
C PHE A 69 6.10 -5.64 14.21
N THR A 70 6.16 -6.15 15.44
CA THR A 70 6.51 -7.55 15.78
C THR A 70 5.38 -8.24 16.56
N GLY A 71 4.16 -8.24 16.01
CA GLY A 71 3.05 -9.04 16.55
C GLY A 71 2.82 -10.31 15.74
N SER A 72 2.23 -11.34 16.35
CA SER A 72 1.88 -12.59 15.70
C SER A 72 0.73 -12.38 14.71
N ARG A 73 1.03 -12.29 13.42
CA ARG A 73 0.03 -12.27 12.34
C ARG A 73 0.10 -13.56 11.52
N SER A 74 -0.95 -13.82 10.76
CA SER A 74 -0.92 -14.92 9.79
C SER A 74 0.11 -14.65 8.68
N ARG A 75 0.76 -15.71 8.20
CA ARG A 75 1.86 -15.63 7.21
C ARG A 75 1.47 -14.84 5.94
N HIS A 76 0.23 -14.96 5.50
CA HIS A 76 -0.25 -14.28 4.29
C HIS A 76 -0.27 -12.76 4.44
N ILE A 77 -0.49 -12.28 5.66
CA ILE A 77 -0.48 -10.86 6.00
C ILE A 77 0.96 -10.36 6.04
N ASP A 78 1.86 -11.10 6.69
CA ASP A 78 3.27 -10.70 6.81
C ASP A 78 3.95 -10.45 5.46
N ILE A 79 3.59 -11.22 4.43
CA ILE A 79 4.11 -11.05 3.08
C ILE A 79 3.69 -9.68 2.50
N ARG A 80 2.40 -9.32 2.64
CA ARG A 80 1.87 -8.03 2.16
C ARG A 80 2.55 -6.85 2.85
N TYR A 81 2.75 -6.95 4.17
CA TYR A 81 3.42 -5.91 4.96
C TYR A 81 4.89 -5.75 4.57
N LYS A 82 5.61 -6.87 4.38
CA LYS A 82 6.99 -6.84 3.91
C LYS A 82 7.12 -6.17 2.54
N ASN A 83 6.18 -6.44 1.63
CA ASN A 83 6.15 -5.82 0.31
C ASN A 83 5.98 -4.30 0.38
N ILE A 84 4.96 -3.81 1.09
CA ILE A 84 4.72 -2.36 1.27
C ILE A 84 5.95 -1.70 1.90
N LYS A 85 6.50 -2.28 2.96
CA LYS A 85 7.70 -1.75 3.63
C LYS A 85 8.91 -1.71 2.71
N GLN A 86 9.07 -2.69 1.83
CA GLN A 86 10.14 -2.71 0.83
C GLN A 86 9.95 -1.58 -0.19
N LEU A 87 8.74 -1.36 -0.69
CA LEU A 87 8.43 -0.28 -1.63
C LEU A 87 8.63 1.11 -1.02
N VAL A 88 8.29 1.27 0.26
CA VAL A 88 8.58 2.50 1.01
C VAL A 88 10.09 2.70 1.18
N LYS A 89 10.83 1.66 1.58
CA LYS A 89 12.31 1.72 1.69
C LYS A 89 13.02 2.02 0.37
N GLN A 90 12.46 1.54 -0.74
CA GLN A 90 12.98 1.83 -2.08
C GLN A 90 12.66 3.25 -2.55
N GLY A 91 11.86 4.02 -1.79
CA GLY A 91 11.38 5.34 -2.20
C GLY A 91 10.42 5.29 -3.38
N PHE A 92 9.83 4.12 -3.67
CA PHE A 92 8.85 3.96 -4.73
C PHE A 92 7.51 4.58 -4.32
N ILE A 93 7.11 4.33 -3.07
CA ILE A 93 5.84 4.78 -2.49
C ILE A 93 6.10 5.56 -1.22
N LYS A 94 5.28 6.58 -0.98
CA LYS A 94 5.19 7.31 0.27
C LYS A 94 3.77 7.22 0.79
N LEU A 95 3.58 6.65 1.98
CA LEU A 95 2.28 6.64 2.67
C LEU A 95 2.13 7.94 3.46
N GLN A 96 0.99 8.60 3.32
CA GLN A 96 0.66 9.83 4.03
C GLN A 96 -0.72 9.71 4.66
N TYR A 97 -0.79 9.94 5.97
CA TYR A 97 -2.06 10.01 6.68
C TYR A 97 -2.84 11.26 6.28
N VAL A 98 -4.15 11.11 6.12
CA VAL A 98 -5.08 12.20 5.84
C VAL A 98 -6.25 12.11 6.82
N SER A 99 -6.56 13.23 7.46
CA SER A 99 -7.70 13.35 8.36
C SER A 99 -8.99 13.68 7.62
#